data_AF-A0A0N8PWT1-F1
#
_entry.id   AF-A0A0N8PWT1-F1
#
_cell.length_a   1.000
_cell.length_b   1.000
_cell.length_c   1.000
_cell.angle_alpha   90.00
_cell.angle_beta   90.00
_cell.angle_gamma   90.00
#
_symmetry.space_group_name_H-M   'P 1'
#
loop_
_entity.id
_entity.type
_entity.pdbx_description
1 polymer ?
#
loop_
_entity_poly.entity_id
_entity_poly.type
_entity_poly.pdbx_seq_one_letter_code
_entity_poly.pdbx_strand_id
1 'polypeptide(L)'
;MILDTSVLVELVRGNVDIENKVRDCEEKGEPLRTSTVCAFELYYGAYISSRGKENLRLIKDLLKSLQLIEYDEKASDFSGAILAELRRREK
;
A
#
# COMPACT_ATOMS: atom_id res chain seq x y z
N MET A 1 -6.56 -6.32 -7.54
CA MET A 1 -6.76 -5.43 -6.37
C MET A 1 -5.61 -4.42 -6.19
N ILE A 2 -5.88 -3.20 -5.68
CA ILE A 2 -4.85 -2.26 -5.22
C ILE A 2 -4.90 -2.20 -3.69
N LEU A 3 -3.80 -2.55 -3.03
CA LEU A 3 -3.69 -2.63 -1.57
C LEU A 3 -3.28 -1.26 -0.99
N ASP A 4 -4.01 -0.85 0.05
CA ASP A 4 -3.70 0.33 0.85
C ASP A 4 -2.62 0.03 1.91
N THR A 5 -1.97 1.09 2.40
CA THR A 5 -0.88 1.01 3.39
C THR A 5 -1.28 0.26 4.65
N SER A 6 -2.52 0.40 5.12
CA SER A 6 -3.03 -0.32 6.28
C SER A 6 -2.93 -1.85 6.11
N VAL A 7 -3.31 -2.37 4.95
CA VAL A 7 -3.22 -3.81 4.63
C VAL A 7 -1.76 -4.25 4.52
N LEU A 8 -0.92 -3.45 3.85
CA LEU A 8 0.49 -3.77 3.67
C LEU A 8 1.25 -3.82 5.01
N VAL A 9 0.92 -2.92 5.95
CA VAL A 9 1.51 -2.93 7.30
C VAL A 9 1.15 -4.21 8.03
N GLU A 10 -0.09 -4.69 7.92
CA GLU A 10 -0.50 -5.95 8.53
C GLU A 10 0.17 -7.18 7.89
N LEU A 11 0.40 -7.15 6.58
CA LEU A 11 1.21 -8.18 5.89
C LEU A 11 2.66 -8.18 6.40
N VAL A 12 3.29 -7.01 6.56
CA VAL A 12 4.66 -6.92 7.13
C VAL A 12 4.71 -7.44 8.58
N ARG A 13 3.61 -7.31 9.33
CA ARG A 13 3.48 -7.84 10.70
C ARG A 13 3.22 -9.34 10.76
N GLY A 14 2.98 -10.00 9.63
CA GLY A 14 2.66 -11.44 9.58
C GLY A 14 1.23 -11.74 10.08
N ASN A 15 0.27 -10.85 9.84
CA ASN A 15 -1.11 -11.07 10.23
C ASN A 15 -1.77 -12.13 9.33
N VAL A 16 -1.89 -13.35 9.85
CA VAL A 16 -2.41 -14.54 9.14
C VAL A 16 -3.82 -14.33 8.58
N ASP A 17 -4.69 -13.59 9.26
CA ASP A 17 -6.05 -13.33 8.78
C ASP A 17 -6.04 -12.44 7.53
N ILE A 18 -5.13 -11.47 7.48
CA ILE A 18 -4.95 -10.59 6.31
C ILE A 18 -4.25 -11.34 5.18
N GLU A 19 -3.22 -12.14 5.49
CA GLU A 19 -2.54 -12.99 4.50
C GLU A 19 -3.52 -13.94 3.80
N ASN A 20 -4.40 -14.62 4.56
CA ASN A 20 -5.40 -15.50 4.00
C ASN A 20 -6.37 -14.74 3.08
N LYS A 21 -6.88 -13.58 3.50
CA LYS A 21 -7.77 -12.75 2.66
C LYS A 21 -7.11 -12.30 1.36
N VAL A 22 -5.83 -11.94 1.43
CA VAL A 22 -5.06 -11.52 0.26
C VAL A 22 -4.83 -12.72 -0.68
N ARG A 23 -4.47 -13.88 -0.15
CA ARG A 23 -4.32 -15.13 -0.93
C ARG A 23 -5.63 -15.53 -1.61
N ASP A 24 -6.76 -15.46 -0.92
CA ASP A 24 -8.08 -15.76 -1.50
C ASP A 24 -8.43 -14.83 -2.67
N CYS A 25 -7.86 -13.61 -2.71
CA CYS A 25 -8.01 -12.68 -3.83
C CYS A 25 -7.06 -13.02 -4.99
N GLU A 26 -5.83 -13.43 -4.69
CA GLU A 26 -4.88 -13.93 -5.70
C GLU A 26 -5.39 -15.18 -6.40
N GLU A 27 -5.98 -16.13 -5.67
CA GLU A 27 -6.56 -17.37 -6.22
C GLU A 27 -7.71 -17.10 -7.20
N LYS A 28 -8.36 -15.92 -7.11
CA LYS A 28 -9.38 -15.45 -8.07
C LYS A 28 -8.77 -14.82 -9.34
N GLY A 29 -7.45 -14.86 -9.47
CA GLY A 29 -6.72 -14.35 -10.64
C GLY A 29 -6.54 -12.84 -10.65
N GLU A 30 -6.77 -12.15 -9.54
CA GLU A 30 -6.54 -10.71 -9.47
C GLU A 30 -5.08 -10.40 -9.15
N PRO A 31 -4.35 -9.65 -10.02
CA PRO A 31 -3.02 -9.19 -9.67
C PRO A 31 -3.08 -8.24 -8.48
N LEU A 32 -2.19 -8.46 -7.51
CA LEU A 32 -2.00 -7.56 -6.39
C LEU A 32 -1.09 -6.40 -6.80
N ARG A 33 -1.55 -5.21 -6.46
CA ARG A 33 -0.85 -3.96 -6.77
C ARG A 33 -0.83 -3.06 -5.56
N THR A 34 0.06 -2.09 -5.55
CA THR A 34 -0.04 -0.94 -4.64
C THR A 34 0.53 0.31 -5.32
N SER A 35 0.30 1.49 -4.74
CA SER A 35 0.84 2.74 -5.26
C SER A 35 2.26 3.01 -4.75
N THR A 36 3.03 3.81 -5.48
CA THR A 36 4.32 4.32 -4.97
C THR A 36 4.16 5.22 -3.74
N VAL A 37 2.98 5.80 -3.52
CA VAL A 37 2.64 6.55 -2.29
C VAL A 37 2.62 5.60 -1.08
N CYS A 38 1.93 4.46 -1.19
CA CYS A 38 1.92 3.45 -0.13
C CYS A 38 3.30 2.85 0.13
N ALA A 39 4.08 2.61 -0.95
CA ALA A 39 5.47 2.17 -0.82
C ALA A 39 6.33 3.19 -0.04
N PHE A 40 6.15 4.49 -0.31
CA PHE A 40 6.79 5.56 0.45
C PHE A 40 6.42 5.49 1.94
N GLU A 41 5.14 5.34 2.28
CA GLU A 41 4.69 5.26 3.68
C GLU A 41 5.29 4.06 4.41
N LEU A 42 5.40 2.90 3.75
CA LEU A 42 6.06 1.73 4.30
C LEU A 42 7.55 1.98 4.57
N TYR A 43 8.28 2.53 3.60
CA TYR A 43 9.69 2.85 3.78
C TYR A 43 9.90 3.85 4.91
N TYR A 44 9.10 4.93 4.95
CA TYR A 44 9.12 5.90 6.04
C TYR A 44 8.93 5.21 7.39
N GLY A 45 7.89 4.39 7.53
CA GLY A 45 7.60 3.62 8.74
C GLY A 45 8.76 2.71 9.16
N ALA A 46 9.45 2.08 8.21
CA ALA A 46 10.62 1.26 8.50
C ALA A 46 11.83 2.08 8.96
N TYR A 47 12.10 3.24 8.34
CA TYR A 47 13.23 4.09 8.72
C TYR A 47 13.09 4.69 10.12
N ILE A 48 11.87 4.96 10.59
CA ILE A 48 11.62 5.47 11.95
C ILE A 48 11.42 4.37 13.01
N SER A 49 11.37 3.09 12.60
CA SER A 49 11.12 1.97 13.51
C SER A 49 12.37 1.56 14.29
N SER A 50 12.18 1.12 15.54
CA SER A 50 13.22 0.45 16.33
C SER A 50 13.73 -0.85 15.69
N ARG A 51 12.96 -1.47 14.78
CA ARG A 51 13.31 -2.68 14.00
C ARG A 51 13.63 -2.35 12.53
N GLY A 52 14.15 -1.16 12.25
CA GLY A 52 14.25 -0.65 10.88
C GLY A 52 14.97 -1.55 9.87
N LYS A 53 16.11 -2.18 10.24
CA LYS A 53 16.82 -3.11 9.34
C LYS A 53 15.97 -4.31 8.94
N GLU A 54 15.23 -4.88 9.89
CA GLU A 54 14.36 -6.02 9.66
C GLU A 54 13.16 -5.62 8.80
N ASN A 55 12.48 -4.52 9.17
CA ASN A 55 11.32 -4.02 8.44
C ASN A 55 11.68 -3.64 6.99
N LEU A 56 12.84 -3.02 6.76
CA LEU A 56 13.30 -2.69 5.41
C LEU A 56 13.48 -3.93 4.54
N ARG A 57 13.94 -5.06 5.12
CA ARG A 57 14.04 -6.32 4.39
C ARG A 57 12.65 -6.85 4.04
N LEU A 58 11.76 -6.94 5.03
CA LEU A 58 10.38 -7.43 4.83
C LEU A 58 9.62 -6.61 3.78
N ILE A 59 9.71 -5.28 3.85
CA ILE A 59 9.07 -4.39 2.88
C ILE A 59 9.64 -4.58 1.48
N LYS A 60 10.97 -4.69 1.33
CA LYS A 60 11.58 -4.94 0.01
C LYS A 60 11.13 -6.26 -0.59
N ASP A 61 10.95 -7.28 0.23
CA ASP A 61 10.50 -8.59 -0.24
C ASP A 61 9.00 -8.57 -0.58
N LEU A 62 8.17 -7.89 0.22
CA LEU A 62 6.75 -7.65 -0.09
C LEU A 62 6.57 -6.85 -1.38
N LEU A 63 7.28 -5.74 -1.56
CA LEU A 63 7.11 -4.89 -2.74
C LEU A 63 7.56 -5.58 -4.04
N LYS A 64 8.42 -6.59 -3.97
CA LYS A 64 8.79 -7.42 -5.15
C LYS A 64 7.67 -8.36 -5.58
N SER A 65 6.77 -8.76 -4.67
CA SER A 65 5.63 -9.61 -5.01
C SER A 65 4.41 -8.81 -5.49
N LEU A 66 4.48 -7.47 -5.49
CA LEU A 66 3.41 -6.58 -5.90
C LEU A 66 3.77 -5.83 -7.19
N GLN A 67 2.78 -5.54 -8.01
CA GLN A 67 2.94 -4.55 -9.07
C GLN A 67 2.84 -3.14 -8.48
N LEU A 68 3.90 -2.34 -8.59
CA LEU A 68 3.88 -0.94 -8.22
C LEU A 68 3.23 -0.08 -9.31
N ILE A 69 2.27 0.74 -8.91
CA ILE A 69 1.61 1.74 -9.75
C ILE A 69 2.20 3.09 -9.40
N GLU A 70 2.77 3.77 -10.39
CA GLU A 70 3.34 5.10 -10.23
C GLU A 70 2.25 6.14 -9.98
N TYR A 71 2.51 7.06 -9.05
CA TYR A 71 1.70 8.26 -8.86
C TYR A 71 2.20 9.35 -9.81
N ASP A 72 1.51 9.50 -10.94
CA ASP A 72 1.85 10.41 -12.02
C ASP A 72 1.01 11.70 -12.00
N GLU A 73 1.18 12.56 -13.01
CA GLU A 73 0.41 13.80 -13.16
C GLU A 73 -1.10 13.54 -13.25
N LYS A 74 -1.51 12.48 -13.95
CA LYS A 74 -2.91 12.13 -14.12
C LYS A 74 -3.54 11.70 -12.80
N ALA A 75 -2.86 10.86 -12.02
CA ALA A 75 -3.27 10.51 -10.67
C ALA A 75 -3.36 11.76 -9.79
N SER A 76 -2.42 12.70 -9.94
CA SER A 76 -2.41 13.96 -9.20
C SER A 76 -3.63 14.84 -9.47
N ASP A 77 -4.03 14.97 -10.73
CA ASP A 77 -5.23 15.72 -11.13
C ASP A 77 -6.51 15.10 -10.51
N PHE A 78 -6.69 13.78 -10.66
CA PHE A 78 -7.85 13.08 -10.08
C PHE A 78 -7.90 13.20 -8.55
N SER A 79 -6.77 13.00 -7.87
CA SER A 79 -6.69 13.12 -6.41
C SER A 79 -7.05 14.53 -5.94
N GLY A 80 -6.59 15.56 -6.65
CA GLY A 80 -6.94 16.96 -6.36
C GLY A 80 -8.43 17.25 -6.51
N ALA A 81 -9.03 16.79 -7.60
CA ALA A 81 -10.46 16.95 -7.85
C ALA A 81 -11.33 16.27 -6.79
N ILE A 82 -10.98 15.02 -6.41
CA ILE A 82 -11.69 14.25 -5.37
C ILE A 82 -11.58 14.96 -4.01
N LEU A 83 -10.38 15.41 -3.62
CA LEU A 83 -10.18 16.09 -2.34
C LEU A 83 -10.96 17.40 -2.26
N ALA A 84 -11.00 18.17 -3.36
CA ALA A 84 -11.79 19.40 -3.42
C ALA A 84 -13.29 19.13 -3.25
N GLU A 85 -13.79 18.04 -3.84
CA GLU A 85 -15.18 17.61 -3.69
C GLU A 85 -15.50 17.18 -2.25
N LEU A 86 -14.64 16.37 -1.63
CA LEU A 86 -14.82 15.96 -0.24
C LEU A 86 -14.88 17.17 0.70
N ARG A 87 -13.97 18.13 0.54
CA ARG A 87 -13.95 19.38 1.34
C ARG A 87 -15.18 20.26 1.15
N ARG A 88 -15.86 20.19 0.00
CA ARG A 88 -17.12 20.91 -0.22
C ARG A 88 -18.29 20.26 0.52
N ARG A 89 -18.28 18.93 0.67
CA ARG A 89 -19.34 18.16 1.35
C ARG A 89 -19.25 18.23 2.87
N GLU A 90 -18.08 18.52 3.41
CA GLU A 90 -17.85 18.72 4.84
C GLU A 90 -18.29 20.11 5.35
N LYS A 91 -18.73 21.00 4.45
CA LYS A 91 -19.32 22.31 4.79
C LYS A 91 -20.84 22.23 4.82
#